data_AF-A0A285BCW6-F1
#
_entry.id   AF-A0A285BCW6-F1
#
_cell.length_a   1.000
_cell.length_b   1.000
_cell.length_c   1.000
_cell.angle_alpha   90.00
_cell.angle_beta   90.00
_cell.angle_gamma   90.00
#
_symmetry.space_group_name_H-M   'P 1'
#
loop_
_entity.id
_entity.type
_entity.pdbx_description
1 polymer ?
#
loop_
_entity_poly.entity_id
_entity_poly.type
_entity_poly.pdbx_seq_one_letter_code
_entity_poly.pdbx_strand_id
1 'polypeptide(L)' 'MITIDHVLDAIKPHYEALLDCFLEEQRTGKYKKFSDNPYYDELKALIDAMNILRKYLGWETITLKKDVEFYL' A
#
# COMPACT_ATOMS: atom_id res chain seq x y z
N MET A 1 23.74 -3.29 2.28
CA MET A 1 22.27 -3.31 2.20
C MET A 1 21.77 -1.89 1.90
N ILE A 2 22.24 -1.31 0.78
CA ILE A 2 22.00 0.09 0.36
C ILE A 2 21.28 0.12 -1.01
N THR A 3 20.93 -1.03 -1.58
CA THR A 3 20.23 -1.06 -2.88
C THR A 3 18.75 -1.36 -2.71
N ILE A 4 18.38 -2.19 -1.72
CA ILE A 4 16.99 -2.59 -1.47
C ILE A 4 16.18 -1.45 -0.82
N ASP A 5 16.80 -0.63 0.03
CA ASP A 5 16.21 0.58 0.60
C ASP A 5 15.91 1.63 -0.49
N HIS A 6 16.84 1.88 -1.41
CA HIS A 6 16.65 2.80 -2.54
C HIS A 6 15.54 2.32 -3.48
N VAL A 7 15.36 1.00 -3.64
CA VAL A 7 14.23 0.45 -4.40
C VAL A 7 12.91 0.73 -3.68
N LEU A 8 12.86 0.60 -2.35
CA LEU A 8 11.66 0.98 -1.58
C LEU A 8 11.37 2.47 -1.70
N ASP A 9 12.38 3.33 -1.65
CA ASP A 9 12.23 4.78 -1.84
C ASP A 9 11.72 5.12 -3.25
N ALA A 10 12.18 4.39 -4.28
CA ALA A 10 11.69 4.55 -5.65
C ALA A 10 10.25 4.05 -5.84
N ILE A 11 9.84 3.00 -5.12
CA ILE A 11 8.48 2.45 -5.18
C ILE A 11 7.48 3.32 -4.41
N LYS A 12 7.92 3.99 -3.35
CA LYS A 12 7.06 4.74 -2.42
C LYS A 12 6.10 5.74 -3.10
N PRO A 13 6.51 6.56 -4.08
CA PRO A 13 5.58 7.48 -4.76
C PRO A 13 4.45 6.76 -5.51
N HIS A 14 4.72 5.56 -6.07
CA HIS A 14 3.70 4.75 -6.74
C HIS A 14 2.71 4.17 -5.74
N TYR A 15 3.21 3.75 -4.58
CA TYR A 15 2.37 3.31 -3.47
C TYR A 15 1.44 4.41 -2.98
N GLU A 16 1.99 5.61 -2.75
CA GLU A 16 1.23 6.76 -2.27
C GLU A 16 0.15 7.19 -3.28
N ALA A 17 0.49 7.28 -4.57
CA ALA A 17 -0.47 7.63 -5.61
C ALA A 17 -1.64 6.63 -5.71
N LEU A 18 -1.33 5.32 -5.62
CA LEU A 18 -2.37 4.29 -5.68
C LEU A 18 -3.23 4.25 -4.41
N LEU A 19 -2.62 4.51 -3.25
CA LEU A 19 -3.33 4.64 -1.98
C LEU A 19 -4.30 5.82 -2.01
N ASP A 20 -3.91 6.95 -2.58
CA ASP A 20 -4.79 8.11 -2.74
C ASP A 20 -6.01 7.76 -3.60
N CYS A 21 -5.82 7.12 -4.77
CA CYS A 21 -6.93 6.64 -5.60
C CYS A 21 -7.86 5.67 -4.84
N PHE A 22 -7.27 4.75 -4.07
CA PHE A 22 -8.04 3.83 -3.23
C PHE A 22 -8.89 4.58 -2.20
N LEU A 23 -8.30 5.55 -1.49
CA LEU A 23 -8.98 6.33 -0.45
C LEU A 23 -10.10 7.19 -1.01
N GLU A 24 -9.89 7.83 -2.16
CA GLU A 24 -10.91 8.62 -2.85
C GLU A 24 -12.14 7.77 -3.18
N GLU A 25 -11.94 6.61 -3.80
CA GLU A 25 -13.04 5.68 -4.12
C GLU A 25 -13.69 5.11 -2.85
N GLN A 26 -12.90 4.82 -1.82
CA GLN A 26 -13.41 4.28 -0.55
C GLN A 26 -14.30 5.30 0.17
N ARG A 27 -13.95 6.59 0.12
CA ARG A 27 -14.70 7.69 0.73
C ARG A 27 -16.06 7.95 0.07
N THR A 28 -16.27 7.50 -1.17
CA THR A 28 -17.60 7.59 -1.81
C THR A 28 -18.68 6.80 -1.06
N GLY A 29 -18.28 5.85 -0.20
CA GLY A 29 -19.19 4.97 0.54
C GLY A 29 -19.85 3.89 -0.32
N LYS A 30 -19.51 3.83 -1.62
CA LYS A 30 -20.01 2.82 -2.57
C LYS A 30 -19.52 1.40 -2.23
N TYR A 31 -18.32 1.30 -1.66
CA TYR A 31 -17.64 0.03 -1.37
C TYR A 31 -17.61 -0.22 0.14
N LYS A 32 -18.38 -1.20 0.64
CA LYS A 32 -18.44 -1.51 2.07
C LYS A 32 -17.20 -2.25 2.57
N LYS A 33 -16.61 -3.09 1.73
CA LYS A 33 -15.35 -3.80 2.02
C LYS A 33 -14.23 -3.20 1.19
N PHE A 34 -13.03 -3.21 1.74
CA PHE A 34 -11.83 -2.82 1.00
C PHE A 34 -11.62 -3.66 -0.25
N SER A 35 -11.92 -4.97 -0.19
CA SER A 35 -11.81 -5.88 -1.35
C SER A 35 -12.74 -5.54 -2.51
N ASP A 36 -13.78 -4.74 -2.27
CA ASP A 36 -14.74 -4.36 -3.31
C ASP A 36 -14.28 -3.08 -4.05
N ASN A 37 -13.28 -2.38 -3.51
CA ASN A 37 -12.69 -1.18 -4.11
C ASN A 37 -11.88 -1.57 -5.37
N PRO A 38 -12.06 -0.88 -6.51
CA PRO A 38 -11.40 -1.22 -7.76
C PRO A 38 -9.87 -1.22 -7.69
N TYR A 39 -9.27 -0.47 -6.77
CA TYR A 39 -7.81 -0.39 -6.60
C TYR A 39 -7.25 -1.41 -5.60
N TYR A 40 -8.10 -2.23 -4.97
CA TYR A 40 -7.68 -3.12 -3.88
C TYR A 40 -6.59 -4.12 -4.29
N ASP A 41 -6.82 -4.84 -5.38
CA ASP A 41 -5.92 -5.93 -5.77
C ASP A 41 -4.55 -5.40 -6.19
N GLU A 42 -4.52 -4.27 -6.91
CA GLU A 42 -3.27 -3.62 -7.31
C GLU A 42 -2.51 -3.07 -6.10
N LEU A 43 -3.21 -2.40 -5.18
CA LEU A 43 -2.61 -1.87 -3.96
C LEU A 43 -2.08 -2.98 -3.05
N LYS A 44 -2.83 -4.09 -2.95
CA LYS A 44 -2.40 -5.26 -2.20
C LYS A 44 -1.17 -5.91 -2.82
N ALA A 45 -1.12 -6.08 -4.14
CA ALA A 45 0.04 -6.64 -4.82
C ALA A 45 1.30 -5.78 -4.58
N LEU A 46 1.15 -4.45 -4.60
CA LEU A 46 2.25 -3.52 -4.34
C LEU A 46 2.74 -3.60 -2.89
N ILE A 47 1.84 -3.63 -1.91
CA ILE A 47 2.17 -3.84 -0.50
C ILE A 47 2.90 -5.17 -0.29
N ASP A 48 2.42 -6.25 -0.91
CA ASP A 48 3.04 -7.58 -0.79
C ASP A 48 4.46 -7.58 -1.38
N ALA A 49 4.68 -6.90 -2.52
CA ALA A 49 6.00 -6.71 -3.10
C ALA A 49 6.94 -5.89 -2.19
N MET A 50 6.47 -4.77 -1.64
CA MET A 50 7.24 -3.97 -0.68
C MET A 50 7.58 -4.78 0.57
N ASN A 51 6.66 -5.61 1.07
CA ASN A 51 6.88 -6.45 2.24
C ASN A 51 7.94 -7.53 2.03
N ILE A 52 8.08 -8.08 0.81
CA ILE A 52 9.19 -8.97 0.48
C ILE A 52 10.53 -8.25 0.69
N LEU A 53 10.66 -7.02 0.18
CA LEU A 53 11.89 -6.22 0.34
C LEU A 53 12.15 -5.87 1.80
N ARG A 54 11.11 -5.43 2.53
CA ARG A 54 11.20 -5.09 3.96
C ARG A 54 11.61 -6.28 4.82
N LYS A 55 11.17 -7.50 4.48
CA LYS A 55 11.62 -8.73 5.14
C LYS A 55 13.13 -8.94 5.03
N TYR A 56 13.73 -8.69 3.86
CA TYR A 56 15.18 -8.78 3.70
C TYR A 56 15.94 -7.72 4.50
N LEU A 57 15.32 -6.57 4.75
CA LEU A 57 15.88 -5.47 5.55
C LEU A 57 15.66 -5.64 7.06
N GLY A 58 14.86 -6.62 7.49
CA GLY A 58 14.43 -6.79 8.88
C GLY A 58 13.45 -5.70 9.36
N TRP A 59 12.75 -5.03 8.43
CA TRP A 59 11.77 -3.98 8.74
C TRP A 59 10.38 -4.58 9.00
N GLU A 60 9.54 -3.85 9.75
CA GLU A 60 8.14 -4.24 9.98
C GLU A 60 7.33 -4.26 8.68
N THR A 61 6.33 -5.14 8.59
CA THR A 61 5.44 -5.21 7.43
C THR A 61 4.43 -4.07 7.40
N ILE A 62 4.14 -3.61 6.19
CA ILE A 62 3.05 -2.68 5.89
C ILE A 62 1.75 -3.49 5.80
N THR A 63 0.67 -2.96 6.37
CA THR A 63 -0.66 -3.54 6.19
C THR A 63 -1.63 -2.45 5.77
N LEU A 64 -2.44 -2.74 4.74
CA LEU A 64 -3.42 -1.78 4.21
C LEU A 64 -4.35 -1.23 5.30
N LYS A 65 -4.74 -2.08 6.26
CA LYS A 65 -5.61 -1.68 7.36
C LYS A 65 -4.99 -0.57 8.22
N LYS A 66 -3.70 -0.69 8.58
CA LYS A 66 -3.01 0.32 9.40
C LYS A 66 -2.90 1.64 8.65
N ASP A 67 -2.56 1.58 7.37
CA ASP A 67 -2.34 2.79 6.57
C ASP A 67 -3.67 3.49 6.29
N VAL A 68 -4.76 2.77 6.04
CA VAL A 68 -6.09 3.34 5.77
C VAL A 68 -6.76 3.88 7.04
N GLU A 69 -6.60 3.23 8.21
CA GLU A 69 -7.14 3.72 9.50
C GLU A 69 -6.62 5.10 9.91
N PHE A 70 -5.47 5.52 9.37
CA PHE A 70 -4.95 6.86 9.61
C PHE A 70 -5.69 7.95 8.80
N TYR A 71 -6.30 7.59 7.66
CA TYR A 71 -6.86 8.53 6.68
C TYR A 71 -8.39 8.49 6.53
N LEU A 72 -9.07 7.49 7.09
CA LEU A 72 -10.53 7.35 7.12
C LEU A 72 -11.07 7.52 8.54
#